data_AF-A0A9D2U7D6-F1
#
_entry.id   AF-A0A9D2U7D6-F1
#
_cell.length_a   1.000
_cell.length_b   1.000
_cell.length_c   1.000
_cell.angle_alpha   90.00
_cell.angle_beta   90.00
_cell.angle_gamma   90.00
#
_symmetry.space_group_name_H-M   'P 1'
#
loop_
_entity.id
_entity.type
_entity.pdbx_description
1 polymer ?
#
loop_
_entity_poly.entity_id
_entity_poly.type
_entity_poly.pdbx_seq_one_letter_code
_entity_poly.pdbx_strand_id
1 'polypeptide(L)' 'MNSIKVRNLDIGAGIPKICVPIVGTDRTAILDAAKRIPGSAADLAEWRADWYE' A
#
# COMPACT_ATOMS: atom_id res chain seq x y z
N MET A 1 23.38 5.38 -2.49
CA MET A 1 21.92 5.40 -2.27
C MET A 1 21.67 4.72 -0.93
N ASN A 2 20.99 5.39 0.02
CA ASN A 2 20.68 4.76 1.30
C ASN A 2 19.32 4.05 1.18
N SER A 3 19.31 2.73 1.39
CA SER A 3 18.09 1.94 1.47
C SER A 3 17.47 2.07 2.86
N ILE A 4 16.14 1.99 2.93
CA ILE A 4 15.40 1.91 4.19
C ILE A 4 14.67 0.58 4.28
N LYS A 5 14.50 0.07 5.50
CA LYS A 5 13.70 -1.12 5.76
C LYS A 5 12.41 -0.74 6.48
N VAL A 6 11.27 -1.04 5.85
CA VAL A 6 9.93 -0.87 6.42
C VAL A 6 9.35 -2.25 6.66
N ARG A 7 9.25 -2.66 7.94
CA ARG A 7 8.91 -4.05 8.32
C ARG A 7 9.86 -5.05 7.63
N ASN A 8 9.35 -5.81 6.66
CA ASN A 8 10.06 -6.87 5.97
C ASN A 8 10.47 -6.45 4.54
N LEU A 9 10.20 -5.20 4.15
CA LEU A 9 10.40 -4.67 2.81
C LEU A 9 11.59 -3.70 2.79
N ASP A 10 12.57 -3.95 1.93
CA ASP A 10 13.70 -3.05 1.68
C ASP A 10 13.40 -2.12 0.49
N ILE A 11 13.32 -0.82 0.74
CA ILE A 11 13.05 0.22 -0.26
C ILE A 11 14.37 0.94 -0.60
N GLY A 12 14.62 1.13 -1.90
CA GLY A 12 15.88 1.72 -2.39
C GLY A 12 16.99 0.69 -2.66
N ALA A 13 16.65 -0.60 -2.69
CA ALA A 13 17.54 -1.69 -3.05
C ALA A 13 16.83 -2.74 -3.94
N GLY A 14 17.60 -3.41 -4.81
CA GLY A 14 17.09 -4.44 -5.73
C GLY A 14 16.10 -3.88 -6.76
N ILE A 15 15.01 -4.60 -7.00
CA ILE A 15 13.95 -4.17 -7.93
C ILE A 15 13.10 -3.03 -7.35
N PRO A 16 12.53 -2.14 -8.18
CA PRO A 16 11.52 -1.17 -7.73
C PRO A 16 10.34 -1.86 -7.05
N LYS A 17 9.74 -1.20 -6.05
CA LYS A 17 8.59 -1.73 -5.31
C LYS A 17 7.28 -1.15 -5.83
N ILE A 18 6.24 -1.96 -5.84
CA ILE A 18 4.90 -1.61 -6.31
C ILE A 18 4.05 -1.15 -5.12
N CYS A 19 3.61 0.11 -5.16
CA CYS A 19 2.65 0.67 -4.23
C CYS A 19 1.27 0.75 -4.88
N VAL A 20 0.21 0.34 -4.17
CA VAL A 20 -1.18 0.45 -4.65
C VAL A 20 -2.01 1.31 -3.68
N PRO A 21 -2.90 2.19 -4.20
CA PRO A 21 -3.69 3.07 -3.34
C PRO A 21 -4.98 2.42 -2.83
N ILE A 22 -5.40 2.79 -1.63
CA ILE A 22 -6.74 2.59 -1.07
C ILE A 22 -7.45 3.95 -1.08
N VAL A 23 -8.50 4.07 -1.88
CA VAL A 23 -9.24 5.33 -2.15
C VAL A 23 -10.71 5.26 -1.73
N GLY A 24 -11.07 4.32 -0.83
CA GLY A 24 -12.44 4.22 -0.35
C GLY A 24 -12.85 5.48 0.44
N THR A 25 -14.06 5.98 0.19
CA THR A 25 -14.58 7.18 0.85
C THR A 25 -15.18 6.90 2.23
N ASP A 26 -15.60 5.65 2.48
CA ASP A 26 -16.11 5.20 3.77
C ASP A 26 -15.33 4.01 4.33
N ARG A 27 -15.59 3.69 5.61
CA ARG A 27 -14.91 2.62 6.34
C ARG A 27 -15.06 1.25 5.67
N THR A 28 -16.24 0.93 5.14
CA THR A 28 -16.52 -0.37 4.53
C THR A 28 -15.73 -0.51 3.23
N ALA A 29 -15.77 0.51 2.37
CA ALA A 29 -15.03 0.55 1.12
C ALA A 29 -13.50 0.46 1.35
N ILE A 30 -12.97 1.17 2.34
CA ILE A 30 -11.55 1.09 2.73
C ILE A 30 -11.17 -0.33 3.12
N LEU A 31 -11.96 -0.97 4.00
CA LEU A 31 -11.66 -2.31 4.48
C LEU A 31 -11.77 -3.36 3.38
N ASP A 32 -12.74 -3.24 2.48
CA ASP A 32 -12.90 -4.19 1.37
C ASP A 32 -11.80 -4.03 0.31
N ALA A 33 -11.33 -2.81 0.06
CA ALA A 33 -10.12 -2.59 -0.73
C ALA A 33 -8.89 -3.22 -0.07
N ALA A 34 -8.69 -2.97 1.23
CA ALA A 34 -7.55 -3.51 1.98
C ALA A 34 -7.50 -5.06 1.97
N LYS A 35 -8.66 -5.73 2.10
CA LYS A 35 -8.75 -7.20 2.06
C LYS A 35 -8.31 -7.82 0.72
N ARG A 36 -8.38 -7.07 -0.39
CA ARG A 36 -8.01 -7.56 -1.73
C ARG A 36 -6.50 -7.47 -2.00
N ILE A 37 -5.80 -6.57 -1.33
CA ILE A 37 -4.37 -6.29 -1.59
C ILE A 37 -3.46 -7.49 -1.34
N PRO A 38 -3.62 -8.31 -0.27
CA PRO A 38 -2.77 -9.48 -0.05
C PRO A 38 -2.77 -10.50 -1.19
N GLY A 39 -3.81 -10.53 -2.03
CA GLY A 39 -3.89 -11.40 -3.22
C GLY A 39 -3.27 -10.78 -4.49
N SER A 40 -2.71 -9.58 -4.41
CA SER A 40 -2.10 -8.87 -5.54
C SER A 40 -0.57 -8.96 -5.55
N ALA A 41 0.06 -8.43 -6.59
CA ALA A 41 1.53 -8.31 -6.68
C ALA A 41 2.09 -7.05 -5.99
N ALA A 42 1.30 -6.35 -5.18
CA ALA A 42 1.75 -5.13 -4.50
C ALA A 42 2.68 -5.44 -3.33
N ASP A 43 3.73 -4.63 -3.18
CA ASP A 43 4.67 -4.71 -2.05
C ASP A 43 4.17 -3.92 -0.83
N LEU A 44 3.44 -2.83 -1.09
CA LEU A 44 2.88 -1.96 -0.06
C LEU A 44 1.58 -1.30 -0.53
N ALA A 45 0.81 -0.82 0.44
CA ALA A 45 -0.42 -0.06 0.21
C ALA A 45 -0.26 1.37 0.71
N GLU A 46 -0.80 2.32 -0.03
CA GLU A 46 -0.98 3.72 0.39
C GLU A 46 -2.46 3.94 0.69
N TRP A 47 -2.81 4.33 1.92
CA TRP A 47 -4.17 4.81 2.19
C TRP A 47 -4.26 6.30 1.85
N ARG A 48 -5.04 6.63 0.82
CA ARG A 48 -5.38 8.01 0.45
C ARG A 48 -6.48 8.54 1.34
N ALA A 49 -6.10 8.93 2.56
CA ALA A 49 -7.02 9.42 3.58
C ALA A 49 -7.75 10.71 3.17
N ASP A 50 -7.22 11.45 2.19
CA ASP A 50 -7.86 12.63 1.61
C ASP A 50 -9.16 12.31 0.84
N TRP A 51 -9.46 11.04 0.58
CA TRP A 51 -10.72 10.60 0.00
C TRP A 51 -11.79 10.26 1.04
N TYR A 52 -11.44 10.19 2.32
CA TYR A 52 -12.38 9.78 3.36
C TYR A 52 -13.36 10.91 3.68
N GLU A 53 -14.66 10.57 3.69
CA GLU A 53 -15.78 11.48 4.00
C GLU A 53 -16.24 11.38 5.47
#